data_AF-A0A1V5D1U8-F1
#
_entry.id   AF-A0A1V5D1U8-F1
#
_cell.length_a   1.000
_cell.length_b   1.000
_cell.length_c   1.000
_cell.angle_alpha   90.00
_cell.angle_beta   90.00
_cell.angle_gamma   90.00
#
_symmetry.space_group_name_H-M   'P 1'
#
loop_
_entity.id
_entity.type
_entity.pdbx_description
1 polymer ?
#
loop_
_entity_poly.entity_id
_entity_poly.type
_entity_poly.pdbx_seq_one_letter_code
_entity_poly.pdbx_strand_id
1 'polypeptide(L)'
;MIHLLRHGELYIELRPRCPKCQKEFMLDLKKFLPGRAHSCHGCGTVVQFDGQLASKVQNVIKDMEATIREVYESFSSGKAD
;
A
#
# COMPACT_ATOMS: atom_id res chain seq x y z
N MET A 1 -8.22 -8.94 -4.13
CA MET A 1 -8.50 -9.43 -2.77
C MET A 1 -7.68 -8.56 -1.82
N ILE A 2 -8.31 -7.72 -1.01
CA ILE A 2 -7.62 -6.79 -0.10
C ILE A 2 -7.45 -7.52 1.24
N HIS A 3 -6.22 -7.77 1.68
CA HIS A 3 -5.92 -8.39 2.97
C HIS A 3 -5.60 -7.28 3.99
N LEU A 4 -6.59 -6.80 4.74
CA LEU A 4 -6.48 -5.51 5.44
C LEU A 4 -5.54 -5.47 6.67
N LEU A 5 -5.17 -6.57 7.33
CA LEU A 5 -4.49 -6.52 8.63
C LEU A 5 -3.44 -7.61 8.83
N ARG A 6 -2.19 -7.21 9.11
CA ARG A 6 -1.14 -8.06 9.70
C ARG A 6 -0.42 -7.27 10.80
N HIS A 7 -0.47 -7.73 12.04
CA HIS A 7 0.16 -7.09 13.21
C HIS A 7 -0.27 -5.65 13.54
N GLY A 8 -1.53 -5.27 13.24
CA GLY A 8 -2.03 -3.91 13.51
C GLY A 8 -1.60 -2.84 12.49
N GLU A 9 -0.89 -3.25 11.44
CA GLU A 9 -0.58 -2.39 10.31
C GLU A 9 -1.48 -2.70 9.12
N LEU A 10 -1.93 -1.65 8.45
CA LEU A 10 -2.63 -1.75 7.19
C LEU A 10 -1.68 -2.30 6.12
N TYR A 11 -2.07 -3.41 5.50
CA TYR A 11 -1.37 -4.00 4.36
C TYR A 11 -2.29 -4.01 3.15
N ILE A 12 -1.83 -3.46 2.01
CA ILE A 12 -2.61 -3.48 0.77
C ILE A 12 -1.70 -4.06 -0.31
N GLU A 13 -2.04 -5.26 -0.76
CA GLU A 13 -1.38 -5.90 -1.89
C GLU A 13 -2.08 -5.52 -3.19
N LEU A 14 -1.31 -5.02 -4.15
CA LEU A 14 -1.71 -4.88 -5.54
C LEU A 14 -1.03 -5.97 -6.39
N ARG A 15 -1.70 -6.33 -7.48
CA ARG A 15 -1.17 -7.25 -8.52
C ARG A 15 -1.16 -6.57 -9.90
N PRO A 16 -0.34 -5.53 -10.09
CA PRO A 16 -0.15 -4.93 -11.41
C PRO A 16 0.46 -5.93 -12.40
N ARG A 17 0.18 -5.69 -13.69
CA ARG A 17 0.76 -6.44 -14.81
C ARG A 17 1.95 -5.68 -15.40
N CYS A 18 3.02 -6.40 -15.70
CA CYS A 18 4.14 -5.82 -16.44
C CYS A 18 3.66 -5.39 -17.84
N PRO A 19 3.91 -4.14 -18.28
CA PRO A 19 3.47 -3.68 -19.60
C PRO A 19 4.13 -4.44 -20.76
N LYS A 20 5.31 -5.03 -20.53
CA LYS A 20 6.07 -5.77 -21.56
C LYS A 20 5.67 -7.24 -21.66
N CYS A 21 5.69 -7.98 -20.55
CA CYS A 21 5.47 -9.43 -20.56
C CYS A 21 4.16 -9.89 -19.93
N GLN A 22 3.31 -8.95 -19.48
CA GLN A 22 2.00 -9.18 -18.88
C GLN A 22 1.99 -10.04 -17.60
N LYS A 23 3.16 -10.50 -17.11
CA LYS A 23 3.27 -11.19 -15.83
C LYS A 23 2.84 -10.26 -14.70
N GLU A 24 2.00 -10.78 -13.82
CA GLU A 24 1.61 -10.13 -12.58
C GLU A 24 2.76 -10.19 -11.58
N PHE A 25 2.87 -9.15 -10.76
CA PHE A 25 3.80 -9.12 -9.65
C PHE A 25 3.11 -8.54 -8.42
N MET A 26 3.50 -9.01 -7.23
CA MET A 26 2.98 -8.51 -5.98
C MET A 26 3.67 -7.19 -5.64
N LEU A 27 2.87 -6.16 -5.37
CA LEU A 27 3.32 -4.87 -4.91
C LEU A 27 2.58 -4.51 -3.63
N ASP A 28 3.34 -4.37 -2.55
CA ASP A 28 2.86 -3.73 -1.33
C ASP A 28 2.68 -2.23 -1.60
N LEU A 29 1.46 -1.72 -1.41
CA LEU A 29 1.13 -0.34 -1.68
C LEU A 29 1.93 0.64 -0.80
N LYS A 30 2.39 0.24 0.39
CA LYS A 30 3.31 1.04 1.21
C LYS A 30 4.67 1.26 0.55
N LYS A 31 5.05 0.39 -0.39
CA LYS A 31 6.30 0.49 -1.16
C LYS A 31 6.13 1.31 -2.45
N PHE A 32 4.92 1.76 -2.76
CA PHE A 32 4.62 2.63 -3.90
C PHE A 32 4.95 4.10 -3.55
N LEU A 33 6.24 4.43 -3.58
CA LEU A 33 6.76 5.75 -3.20
C LEU A 33 7.18 6.59 -4.42
N PRO A 34 7.12 7.93 -4.33
CA PRO A 34 7.61 8.81 -5.38
C PRO A 34 9.07 8.53 -5.74
N GLY A 35 9.38 8.50 -7.04
CA GLY A 35 10.74 8.23 -7.54
C GLY A 35 11.21 6.78 -7.39
N ARG A 36 10.38 5.87 -6.88
CA ARG A 36 10.68 4.42 -6.90
C ARG A 36 10.32 3.82 -8.25
N ALA A 37 11.00 2.72 -8.55
CA ALA A 37 10.71 1.88 -9.70
C ALA A 37 10.62 0.42 -9.28
N HIS A 38 9.90 -0.38 -10.05
CA HIS A 38 9.80 -1.81 -9.87
C HIS A 38 10.36 -2.55 -11.09
N SER A 39 11.26 -3.48 -10.85
CA SER A 39 11.82 -4.33 -11.91
C SER A 39 10.98 -5.59 -12.05
N CYS A 40 10.46 -5.86 -13.24
CA CYS A 40 9.73 -7.08 -13.51
C CYS A 40 10.66 -8.29 -13.43
N HIS A 41 10.42 -9.17 -12.46
CA HIS A 41 11.14 -10.45 -12.30
C HIS A 41 11.11 -11.35 -13.53
N GLY A 42 10.09 -11.19 -14.40
CA GLY A 42 9.91 -12.03 -15.57
C GLY A 42 10.70 -11.61 -16.81
N CYS A 43 10.96 -10.31 -17.01
CA CYS A 43 11.56 -9.82 -18.25
C CYS A 43 12.57 -8.67 -18.05
N GLY A 44 12.84 -8.28 -16.81
CA GLY A 44 13.80 -7.22 -16.47
C GLY A 44 13.31 -5.79 -16.74
N THR A 45 12.11 -5.59 -17.30
CA THR A 45 11.58 -4.24 -17.53
C THR A 45 11.43 -3.48 -16.22
N VAL A 46 12.01 -2.29 -16.17
CA VAL A 46 11.88 -1.35 -15.07
C VAL A 46 10.66 -0.47 -15.31
N VAL A 47 9.68 -0.55 -14.42
CA VAL A 47 8.48 0.29 -14.42
C VAL A 47 8.68 1.39 -13.39
N GLN A 48 8.83 2.63 -13.84
CA GLN A 48 8.84 3.78 -12.94
C GLN A 48 7.41 4.06 -12.46
N PHE A 49 7.28 4.36 -11.17
CA PHE A 49 6.01 4.81 -10.63
C PHE A 49 5.80 6.30 -10.93
N ASP A 50 4.57 6.66 -11.27
CA ASP A 50 4.20 8.05 -11.40
C ASP A 50 4.32 8.75 -10.04
N GLY A 51 5.17 9.77 -9.96
CA GLY A 51 5.52 10.41 -8.69
C GLY A 51 4.36 11.17 -8.05
N GLN A 52 3.47 11.76 -8.86
CA GLN A 52 2.31 12.50 -8.39
C GLN A 52 1.25 11.54 -7.82
N LEU A 53 0.97 10.46 -8.54
CA LEU A 53 0.08 9.40 -8.10
C LEU A 53 0.62 8.71 -6.84
N ALA A 54 1.93 8.42 -6.78
CA ALA A 54 2.55 7.86 -5.60
C ALA A 54 2.37 8.76 -4.38
N SER A 55 2.61 10.06 -4.51
CA SER A 55 2.38 11.03 -3.44
C SER A 55 0.92 11.05 -2.98
N LYS A 56 -0.02 11.05 -3.93
CA LYS A 56 -1.47 11.01 -3.63
C LYS A 56 -1.86 9.74 -2.87
N VAL A 57 -1.37 8.59 -3.31
CA VAL A 57 -1.65 7.30 -2.67
C VAL A 57 -1.09 7.25 -1.25
N GLN A 58 0.14 7.73 -1.04
CA GLN A 58 0.75 7.75 0.30
C GLN A 58 -0.03 8.64 1.29
N ASN A 59 -0.52 9.80 0.84
CA ASN A 59 -1.37 10.66 1.69
C ASN A 59 -2.67 9.94 2.09
N VAL A 60 -3.36 9.31 1.14
CA VAL A 60 -4.60 8.58 1.42
C VAL A 60 -4.38 7.43 2.40
N ILE A 61 -3.27 6.68 2.26
CA ILE A 61 -2.93 5.60 3.19
C ILE A 61 -2.72 6.15 4.59
N LYS A 62 -1.96 7.23 4.72
CA LYS A 62 -1.67 7.87 6.01
C LYS A 62 -2.95 8.34 6.70
N ASP A 63 -3.84 9.00 5.97
CA ASP A 63 -5.12 9.48 6.51
C ASP A 63 -6.02 8.32 6.94
N MET A 64 -6.03 7.22 6.18
CA MET A 64 -6.77 6.02 6.52
C MET A 64 -6.21 5.32 7.76
N GLU A 65 -4.89 5.22 7.88
CA GLU A 65 -4.22 4.68 9.08
C GLU A 65 -4.52 5.52 10.33
N ALA A 66 -4.52 6.85 10.21
CA ALA A 66 -4.90 7.75 11.29
C ALA A 66 -6.35 7.52 11.74
N THR A 67 -7.28 7.45 10.78
CA THR A 67 -8.71 7.24 11.06
C THR A 67 -8.95 5.88 11.73
N ILE A 68 -8.31 4.82 11.24
CA ILE A 68 -8.40 3.47 11.85
C ILE A 68 -7.86 3.49 13.29
N ARG A 69 -6.77 4.22 13.54
CA ARG A 69 -6.21 4.36 14.88
C ARG A 69 -7.16 5.08 15.82
N GLU A 70 -7.76 6.20 15.42
CA GLU A 70 -8.74 6.93 16.22
C GLU A 70 -9.93 6.04 16.61
N VAL A 71 -10.45 5.28 15.65
CA VAL A 71 -11.53 4.30 15.91
C VAL A 71 -11.06 3.27 16.93
N TYR A 72 -9.88 2.68 16.76
CA TYR A 72 -9.34 1.70 17.70
C TYR A 72 -9.18 2.26 19.12
N GLU A 73 -8.65 3.48 19.25
CA GLU A 73 -8.46 4.17 20.53
C GLU A 73 -9.80 4.49 21.22
N SER A 74 -10.86 4.80 20.46
CA SER A 74 -12.19 5.07 21.00
C SER A 74 -12.82 3.87 21.71
N PHE A 75 -12.56 2.64 21.26
CA PHE A 75 -13.03 1.41 21.92
C PHE A 75 -12.07 0.90 23.00
N SER A 76 -10.80 1.31 22.96
CA SER A 76 -9.76 0.88 23.91
C SER A 76 -9.77 1.69 25.20
N SER A 77 -10.26 2.93 25.15
CA SER A 77 -10.39 3.84 26.30
C SER A 77 -11.64 3.58 27.16
N GLY A 78 -12.51 2.65 26.76
CA GLY A 78 -13.73 2.25 27.48
C GLY A 78 -13.58 1.12 28.50
N LYS A 79 -12.43 1.00 29.19
CA LYS A 79 -12.29 0.09 30.34
C LYS A 79 -11.92 0.85 31.60
N ALA A 80 -12.93 1.06 32.45
CA ALA A 80 -12.93 1.00 33.92
C ALA A 80 -13.86 2.09 34.50
N ASP A 81 -15.14 1.75 34.64
CA ASP A 81 -15.93 1.96 35.86
C ASP A 81 -16.83 0.73 36.05
#